data_AF-A0A833GED7-F1
#
_entry.id   AF-A0A833GED7-F1
#
_cell.length_a   1.000
_cell.length_b   1.000
_cell.length_c   1.000
_cell.angle_alpha   90.00
_cell.angle_beta   90.00
_cell.angle_gamma   90.00
#
_symmetry.space_group_name_H-M   'P 1'
#
loop_
_entity.id
_entity.type
_entity.pdbx_description
1 polymer ?
#
loop_
_entity_poly.entity_id
_entity_poly.type
_entity_poly.pdbx_seq_one_letter_code
_entity_poly.pdbx_strand_id
1 'polypeptide(L)'
;MQQYPPQGADVSLDDKVAFLSRTETYPHPADGVVARETHMSWVFLTRDRVYKLKKPVRFPYLDFSTLARREAACRAELRLNRELAPDVYLDVIPLMRRPGELALGGGGTAIDWLVVMRRLDENQTLERAIIERRVSCSQLDQLADLLARFYRRAPRVRMTPEAYLAEWWRNIAYNYRVLARPSLGLPAGQLSFIKSVQLRFLRQRANSLKKRVRRRAIVDGHGDLRPEHIWLSEPVRIIDRLEFNPRLRAVDPFDEIAFLAIECERLGARWVGERIRRRMRGKLRHPPPEEIFLTYRCQRAILRARLAIAHLLEPDPRTPEKWPRVARHYLRIALRDTVRLDRCLKKRAGLRATRPRAGV
;
A
#
# COMPACT_ATOMS: atom_id res chain seq x y z
N MET A 1 23.25 -0.12 51.02
CA MET A 1 22.36 0.71 50.19
C MET A 1 21.79 -0.18 49.11
N GLN A 2 20.53 -0.60 49.25
CA GLN A 2 19.85 -1.57 48.37
C GLN A 2 19.82 -1.04 46.92
N GLN A 3 20.44 -1.79 46.01
CA GLN A 3 20.28 -1.60 44.58
C GLN A 3 18.94 -2.18 44.16
N TYR A 4 18.00 -1.31 43.78
CA TYR A 4 16.78 -1.72 43.10
C TYR A 4 17.13 -2.22 41.69
N PRO A 5 16.63 -3.38 41.25
CA PRO A 5 16.80 -3.83 39.88
C PRO A 5 16.03 -2.90 38.93
N PRO A 6 16.48 -2.72 37.67
CA PRO A 6 15.76 -1.93 36.68
C PRO A 6 14.40 -2.55 36.39
N GLN A 7 13.31 -1.90 36.82
CA GLN A 7 11.94 -2.34 36.58
C GLN A 7 11.55 -2.11 35.10
N GLY A 8 11.64 -3.15 34.26
CA GLY A 8 11.31 -3.02 32.83
C GLY A 8 11.30 -4.28 31.98
N ALA A 9 11.27 -5.48 32.57
CA ALA A 9 11.17 -6.77 31.87
C ALA A 9 10.14 -7.65 32.61
N ASP A 10 9.31 -8.50 32.00
CA ASP A 10 9.16 -8.87 30.59
C ASP A 10 7.75 -9.45 30.44
N VAL A 11 6.84 -8.77 29.75
CA VAL A 11 5.60 -9.42 29.28
C VAL A 11 5.86 -9.72 27.82
N SER A 12 6.01 -11.01 27.50
CA SER A 12 6.38 -11.43 26.16
C SER A 12 5.29 -11.03 25.16
N LEU A 13 5.63 -10.99 23.86
CA LEU A 13 4.62 -10.79 22.83
C LEU A 13 3.53 -11.87 22.93
N ASP A 14 3.92 -13.11 23.21
CA ASP A 14 2.99 -14.24 23.30
C ASP A 14 2.03 -14.10 24.49
N ASP A 15 2.51 -13.62 25.64
CA ASP A 15 1.64 -13.33 26.80
C ASP A 15 0.63 -12.22 26.48
N LYS A 16 1.07 -11.17 25.77
CA LYS A 16 0.18 -10.08 25.31
C LYS A 16 -0.87 -10.63 24.35
N VAL A 17 -0.47 -11.48 23.40
CA VAL A 17 -1.38 -12.09 22.42
C VAL A 17 -2.36 -13.03 23.10
N ALA A 18 -1.91 -13.84 24.04
CA ALA A 18 -2.75 -14.75 24.81
C ALA A 18 -3.81 -13.98 25.61
N PHE A 19 -3.43 -12.90 26.28
CA PHE A 19 -4.36 -12.02 26.99
C PHE A 19 -5.38 -11.36 26.04
N LEU A 20 -4.92 -10.80 24.92
CA LEU A 20 -5.79 -10.14 23.94
C LEU A 20 -6.67 -11.12 23.14
N SER A 21 -6.42 -12.42 23.22
CA SER A 21 -7.26 -13.44 22.58
C SER A 21 -8.43 -13.89 23.46
N ARG A 22 -8.51 -13.44 24.72
CA ARG A 22 -9.59 -13.77 25.65
C ARG A 22 -10.79 -12.83 25.47
N THR A 23 -12.00 -13.37 25.57
CA THR A 23 -13.25 -12.61 25.43
C THR A 23 -13.47 -11.63 26.58
N GLU A 24 -13.03 -11.99 27.78
CA GLU A 24 -13.17 -11.21 29.01
C GLU A 24 -12.29 -9.95 29.04
N THR A 25 -11.31 -9.86 28.13
CA THR A 25 -10.40 -8.71 28.00
C THR A 25 -11.12 -7.46 27.49
N TYR A 26 -12.26 -7.60 26.80
CA TYR A 26 -12.91 -6.52 26.06
C TYR A 26 -14.23 -6.05 26.70
N PRO A 27 -14.57 -4.75 26.61
CA PRO A 27 -15.88 -4.26 26.99
C PRO A 27 -16.97 -4.91 26.12
N HIS A 28 -18.01 -5.43 26.77
CA HIS A 28 -19.03 -6.32 26.22
C HIS A 28 -18.46 -7.71 25.86
N PRO A 29 -18.87 -8.80 26.56
CA PRO A 29 -18.34 -10.13 26.30
C PRO A 29 -18.57 -10.48 24.84
N ALA A 30 -17.48 -10.54 24.07
CA ALA A 30 -17.54 -10.87 22.67
C ALA A 30 -18.00 -12.33 22.55
N ASP A 31 -18.87 -12.63 21.58
CA ASP A 31 -19.26 -14.02 21.23
C ASP A 31 -18.04 -14.88 20.78
N GLY A 32 -16.88 -14.24 20.63
CA GLY A 32 -15.57 -14.82 20.40
C GLY A 32 -14.55 -13.74 20.00
N VAL A 33 -13.25 -14.05 20.13
CA VAL A 33 -12.16 -13.21 19.61
C VAL A 33 -11.38 -13.98 18.56
N VAL A 34 -11.29 -13.43 17.35
CA VAL A 34 -10.45 -14.00 16.29
C VAL A 34 -9.14 -13.24 16.24
N ALA A 35 -8.04 -13.89 16.61
CA ALA A 35 -6.69 -13.34 16.46
C ALA A 35 -6.14 -13.63 15.06
N ARG A 36 -5.69 -12.59 14.36
CA ARG A 36 -5.04 -12.69 13.05
C ARG A 36 -3.65 -12.08 13.10
N GLU A 37 -2.66 -12.89 12.72
CA GLU A 37 -1.28 -12.43 12.60
C GLU A 37 -1.04 -11.79 11.23
N THR A 38 -0.41 -10.62 11.22
CA THR A 38 0.14 -9.98 10.01
C THR A 38 1.67 -9.89 10.12
N HIS A 39 2.33 -9.44 9.06
CA HIS A 39 3.80 -9.26 9.06
C HIS A 39 4.29 -8.31 10.18
N MET A 40 3.49 -7.31 10.57
CA MET A 40 3.92 -6.24 11.50
C MET A 40 3.04 -6.08 12.73
N SER A 41 1.93 -6.81 12.82
CA SER A 41 0.92 -6.61 13.87
C SER A 41 0.12 -7.89 14.14
N TRP A 42 -0.47 -7.96 15.32
CA TRP A 42 -1.60 -8.83 15.63
C TRP A 42 -2.90 -8.02 15.57
N VAL A 43 -3.95 -8.61 15.03
CA VAL A 43 -5.28 -8.00 14.89
C VAL A 43 -6.29 -8.90 15.58
N PHE A 44 -6.99 -8.36 16.59
CA PHE A 44 -7.98 -9.07 17.39
C PHE A 44 -9.37 -8.58 17.00
N LEU A 45 -10.15 -9.44 16.37
CA LEU A 45 -11.51 -9.13 15.91
C LEU A 45 -12.50 -9.61 16.97
N THR A 46 -13.18 -8.67 17.60
CA THR A 46 -14.31 -8.91 18.51
C THR A 46 -15.64 -8.75 17.75
N ARG A 47 -16.78 -8.72 18.42
CA ARG A 47 -18.10 -8.56 17.78
C ARG A 47 -18.19 -7.30 16.90
N ASP A 48 -17.88 -6.13 17.45
CA ASP A 48 -18.06 -4.82 16.79
C ASP A 48 -16.78 -3.97 16.77
N ARG A 49 -15.69 -4.45 17.36
CA ARG A 49 -14.39 -3.78 17.43
C ARG A 49 -13.25 -4.64 16.92
N VAL A 50 -12.19 -3.96 16.48
CA VAL A 50 -10.91 -4.54 16.12
C VAL A 50 -9.82 -3.83 16.91
N TYR A 51 -8.92 -4.61 17.50
CA TYR A 51 -7.78 -4.11 18.26
C TYR A 51 -6.49 -4.53 17.56
N LYS A 52 -5.63 -3.58 17.22
CA LYS A 52 -4.38 -3.84 16.48
C LYS A 52 -3.18 -3.55 17.38
N LEU A 53 -2.42 -4.61 17.69
CA LEU A 53 -1.17 -4.56 18.43
C LEU A 53 0.02 -4.63 17.46
N LYS A 54 0.95 -3.68 17.51
CA LYS A 54 2.16 -3.70 16.68
C LYS A 54 3.21 -4.64 17.27
N LYS A 55 3.86 -5.44 16.43
CA LYS A 55 4.96 -6.33 16.85
C LYS A 55 6.23 -5.53 17.13
N PRO A 56 7.10 -5.96 18.08
CA PRO A 56 8.37 -5.31 18.36
C PRO A 56 9.45 -5.65 17.31
N VAL A 57 9.20 -5.29 16.05
CA VAL A 57 10.06 -5.66 14.91
C VAL A 57 10.87 -4.47 14.38
N ARG A 58 12.02 -4.76 13.74
CA ARG A 58 12.85 -3.78 13.04
C ARG A 58 13.22 -4.29 11.65
N PHE A 59 12.76 -3.60 10.62
CA PHE A 59 13.08 -3.82 9.21
C PHE A 59 13.83 -2.61 8.63
N PRO A 60 14.49 -2.73 7.46
CA PRO A 60 15.19 -1.60 6.84
C PRO A 60 14.33 -0.36 6.56
N TYR A 61 13.00 -0.53 6.54
CA TYR A 61 12.02 0.52 6.22
C TYR A 61 11.08 0.85 7.39
N LEU A 62 11.23 0.19 8.54
CA LEU A 62 10.31 0.26 9.68
C LEU A 62 10.99 -0.08 11.00
N ASP A 63 10.74 0.69 12.05
CA ASP A 63 11.26 0.38 13.39
C ASP A 63 10.19 0.52 14.47
N PHE A 64 9.71 -0.61 14.98
CA PHE A 64 8.75 -0.75 16.08
C PHE A 64 9.38 -1.39 17.32
N SER A 65 10.72 -1.40 17.41
CA SER A 65 11.46 -2.09 18.48
C SER A 65 11.16 -1.57 19.88
N THR A 66 10.89 -0.27 20.04
CA THR A 66 10.63 0.34 21.36
C THR A 66 9.16 0.67 21.58
N LEU A 67 8.74 0.68 22.85
CA LEU A 67 7.37 1.04 23.24
C LEU A 67 6.95 2.42 22.70
N ALA A 68 7.81 3.44 22.87
CA ALA A 68 7.55 4.79 22.39
C ALA A 68 7.37 4.85 20.86
N ARG A 69 8.11 4.03 20.10
CA ARG A 69 7.94 3.94 18.63
C ARG A 69 6.62 3.30 18.26
N ARG A 70 6.18 2.26 18.99
CA ARG A 70 4.87 1.63 18.77
C ARG A 70 3.73 2.58 19.12
N GLU A 71 3.84 3.32 20.21
CA GLU A 71 2.87 4.38 20.55
C GLU A 71 2.76 5.41 19.42
N ALA A 72 3.88 5.99 19.00
CA ALA A 72 3.92 6.98 17.94
C ALA A 72 3.32 6.45 16.64
N ALA A 73 3.59 5.18 16.30
CA ALA A 73 3.02 4.52 15.15
C ALA A 73 1.50 4.29 15.26
N CYS A 74 1.00 3.84 16.42
CA CYS A 74 -0.44 3.70 16.67
C CYS A 74 -1.16 5.05 16.54
N ARG A 75 -0.60 6.12 17.12
CA ARG A 75 -1.15 7.47 17.00
C ARG A 75 -1.09 8.00 15.56
N ALA A 76 -0.01 7.71 14.82
CA ALA A 76 0.09 8.07 13.41
C ALA A 76 -0.96 7.33 12.56
N GLU A 77 -1.16 6.03 12.81
CA GLU A 77 -2.15 5.22 12.11
C GLU A 77 -3.58 5.76 12.32
N LEU A 78 -3.96 6.01 13.59
CA LEU A 78 -5.25 6.63 13.93
C LEU A 78 -5.45 7.94 13.16
N ARG A 79 -4.46 8.83 13.26
CA ARG A 79 -4.57 10.20 12.73
C ARG A 79 -4.60 10.24 11.20
N LEU A 80 -3.80 9.41 10.53
CA LEU A 80 -3.74 9.35 9.06
C LEU A 80 -4.96 8.70 8.43
N ASN A 81 -5.51 7.67 9.07
CA ASN A 81 -6.63 6.92 8.49
C ASN A 81 -8.00 7.55 8.78
N ARG A 82 -8.14 8.36 9.84
CA ARG A 82 -9.37 9.14 10.08
C ARG A 82 -9.73 10.08 8.93
N GLU A 83 -8.78 10.44 8.07
CA GLU A 83 -9.06 11.27 6.88
C GLU A 83 -9.95 10.55 5.85
N LEU A 84 -9.86 9.22 5.76
CA LEU A 84 -10.60 8.39 4.79
C LEU A 84 -11.59 7.42 5.44
N ALA A 85 -11.52 7.25 6.75
CA ALA A 85 -12.39 6.38 7.54
C ALA A 85 -12.55 6.92 8.98
N PRO A 86 -13.11 8.13 9.17
CA PRO A 86 -13.17 8.81 10.46
C PRO A 86 -13.95 8.03 11.52
N ASP A 87 -14.95 7.27 11.08
CA ASP A 87 -15.84 6.51 11.94
C ASP A 87 -15.32 5.08 12.19
N VAL A 88 -14.24 4.68 11.51
CA VAL A 88 -13.58 3.36 11.69
C VAL A 88 -12.45 3.45 12.70
N TYR A 89 -11.65 4.50 12.68
CA TYR A 89 -10.48 4.64 13.55
C TYR A 89 -10.86 5.38 14.83
N LEU A 90 -11.11 4.62 15.90
CA LEU A 90 -11.81 5.09 17.10
C LEU A 90 -10.86 5.67 18.15
N ASP A 91 -9.79 4.95 18.52
CA ASP A 91 -8.88 5.41 19.57
C ASP A 91 -7.51 4.71 19.53
N VAL A 92 -6.59 5.17 20.38
CA VAL A 92 -5.35 4.47 20.74
C VAL A 92 -5.31 4.29 22.26
N ILE A 93 -5.42 3.04 22.71
CA ILE A 93 -5.47 2.70 24.14
C ILE A 93 -4.19 1.97 24.58
N PRO A 94 -3.74 2.17 25.83
CA PRO A 94 -2.59 1.45 26.34
C PRO A 94 -2.97 0.03 26.79
N LEU A 95 -2.07 -0.92 26.55
CA LEU A 95 -2.04 -2.19 27.25
C LEU A 95 -1.24 -1.99 28.54
N MET A 96 -1.89 -2.19 29.67
CA MET A 96 -1.36 -1.91 30.99
C MET A 96 -0.93 -3.21 31.70
N ARG A 97 0.15 -3.12 32.47
CA ARG A 97 0.53 -4.10 33.47
C ARG A 97 0.17 -3.55 34.85
N ARG A 98 -0.52 -4.38 35.64
CA ARG A 98 -0.81 -4.18 37.06
C ARG A 98 -0.21 -5.33 37.86
N PRO A 99 -0.16 -5.26 39.20
CA PRO A 99 0.30 -6.37 40.02
C PRO A 99 -0.52 -7.64 39.72
N GLY A 100 0.11 -8.66 39.13
CA GLY A 100 -0.50 -9.95 38.83
C GLY A 100 -1.42 -10.01 37.59
N GLU A 101 -1.71 -8.90 36.91
CA GLU A 101 -2.66 -8.89 35.79
C GLU A 101 -2.28 -7.93 34.64
N LEU A 102 -2.86 -8.21 33.46
CA LEU A 102 -2.87 -7.31 32.31
C LEU A 102 -4.25 -6.67 32.19
N ALA A 103 -4.30 -5.43 31.70
CA ALA A 103 -5.55 -4.69 31.52
C ALA A 103 -5.50 -3.81 30.27
N LEU A 104 -6.66 -3.57 29.65
CA LEU A 104 -6.82 -2.55 28.62
C LEU A 104 -7.24 -1.22 29.24
N GLY A 105 -6.41 -0.19 29.10
CA GLY A 105 -6.65 1.13 29.70
C GLY A 105 -6.59 1.14 31.24
N GLY A 106 -7.01 2.28 31.82
CA GLY A 106 -7.01 2.50 33.28
C GLY A 106 -5.61 2.76 33.86
N GLY A 107 -5.44 2.50 35.17
CA GLY A 107 -4.16 2.68 35.87
C GLY A 107 -3.19 1.50 35.70
N GLY A 108 -1.91 1.75 35.96
CA GLY A 108 -0.80 0.77 35.84
C GLY A 108 0.36 1.30 34.99
N THR A 109 1.27 0.40 34.60
CA THR A 109 2.38 0.74 33.69
C THR A 109 2.05 0.32 32.26
N ALA A 110 2.10 1.25 31.30
CA ALA A 110 1.90 0.91 29.90
C ALA A 110 3.03 0.01 29.38
N ILE A 111 2.67 -1.14 28.82
CA ILE A 111 3.60 -2.13 28.25
C ILE A 111 3.44 -2.30 26.73
N ASP A 112 2.34 -1.81 26.17
CA ASP A 112 2.13 -1.66 24.72
C ASP A 112 0.96 -0.72 24.41
N TRP A 113 0.67 -0.52 23.12
CA TRP A 113 -0.44 0.31 22.64
C TRP A 113 -1.22 -0.39 21.55
N LEU A 114 -2.54 -0.22 21.56
CA LEU A 114 -3.44 -0.77 20.55
C LEU A 114 -4.18 0.34 19.81
N VAL A 115 -4.29 0.21 18.49
CA VAL A 115 -5.26 0.99 17.71
C VAL A 115 -6.61 0.30 17.83
N VAL A 116 -7.63 1.05 18.25
CA VAL A 116 -9.02 0.59 18.37
C VAL A 116 -9.78 1.03 17.13
N MET A 117 -10.42 0.07 16.47
CA MET A 117 -11.16 0.29 15.24
C MET A 117 -12.57 -0.29 15.34
N ARG A 118 -13.51 0.26 14.58
CA ARG A 118 -14.79 -0.40 14.31
C ARG A 118 -14.56 -1.61 13.42
N ARG A 119 -15.19 -2.74 13.73
CA ARG A 119 -15.19 -3.89 12.84
C ARG A 119 -16.03 -3.59 11.60
N LEU A 120 -15.44 -3.79 10.42
CA LEU A 120 -16.12 -3.66 9.15
C LEU A 120 -16.48 -5.05 8.61
N ASP A 121 -17.59 -5.14 7.88
CA ASP A 121 -18.00 -6.37 7.20
C ASP A 121 -17.11 -6.62 5.98
N GLU A 122 -16.28 -7.66 6.02
CA GLU A 122 -15.33 -8.01 4.96
C GLU A 122 -16.04 -8.30 3.61
N ASN A 123 -17.33 -8.63 3.64
CA ASN A 123 -18.14 -8.86 2.43
C ASN A 123 -18.40 -7.59 1.60
N GLN A 124 -18.19 -6.42 2.22
CA GLN A 124 -18.38 -5.10 1.61
C GLN A 124 -17.09 -4.53 0.99
N THR A 125 -15.97 -5.25 1.06
CA THR A 125 -14.72 -4.84 0.42
C THR A 125 -14.87 -4.77 -1.11
N LEU A 126 -14.11 -3.89 -1.76
CA LEU A 126 -14.00 -3.85 -3.22
C LEU A 126 -13.43 -5.17 -3.76
N GLU A 127 -12.49 -5.80 -3.05
CA GLU A 127 -11.99 -7.14 -3.41
C GLU A 127 -13.15 -8.16 -3.48
N ARG A 128 -13.94 -8.28 -2.41
CA ARG A 128 -15.05 -9.25 -2.37
C ARG A 128 -16.11 -8.93 -3.43
N ALA A 129 -16.46 -7.65 -3.57
CA ALA A 129 -17.41 -7.21 -4.58
C ALA A 129 -16.93 -7.52 -6.01
N ILE A 130 -15.63 -7.45 -6.29
CA ILE A 130 -15.06 -7.86 -7.58
C ILE A 130 -15.20 -9.37 -7.77
N ILE A 131 -14.78 -10.17 -6.79
CA ILE A 131 -14.80 -11.64 -6.86
C ILE A 131 -16.23 -12.14 -7.10
N GLU A 132 -17.20 -11.56 -6.39
CA GLU A 132 -18.62 -11.92 -6.48
C GLU A 132 -19.36 -11.18 -7.62
N ARG A 133 -18.65 -10.37 -8.42
CA ARG A 133 -19.20 -9.61 -9.57
C ARG A 133 -20.36 -8.67 -9.20
N ARG A 134 -20.31 -8.08 -8.00
CA ARG A 134 -21.33 -7.16 -7.45
C ARG A 134 -20.96 -5.69 -7.56
N VAL A 135 -19.82 -5.34 -8.14
CA VAL A 135 -19.36 -3.94 -8.23
C VAL A 135 -20.28 -3.14 -9.15
N SER A 136 -20.90 -2.08 -8.61
CA SER A 136 -21.68 -1.14 -9.42
C SER A 136 -20.86 0.05 -9.90
N CYS A 137 -21.28 0.62 -11.04
CA CYS A 137 -20.75 1.85 -11.59
C CYS A 137 -20.88 3.06 -10.63
N SER A 138 -21.98 3.12 -9.88
CA SER A 138 -22.26 4.20 -8.91
C SER A 138 -21.27 4.15 -7.73
N GLN A 139 -21.03 2.97 -7.16
CA GLN A 139 -20.06 2.80 -6.07
C GLN A 139 -18.64 3.21 -6.48
N LEU A 140 -18.22 2.83 -7.69
CA LEU A 140 -16.91 3.24 -8.21
C LEU A 140 -16.82 4.75 -8.44
N ASP A 141 -17.94 5.38 -8.76
CA ASP A 141 -18.01 6.82 -8.94
C ASP A 141 -17.92 7.58 -7.62
N GLN A 142 -18.58 7.07 -6.57
CA GLN A 142 -18.45 7.56 -5.20
C GLN A 142 -17.01 7.39 -4.68
N LEU A 143 -16.39 6.22 -4.92
CA LEU A 143 -14.99 5.95 -4.58
C LEU A 143 -14.04 6.94 -5.26
N ALA A 144 -14.17 7.13 -6.58
CA ALA A 144 -13.34 8.09 -7.30
C ALA A 144 -13.56 9.53 -6.79
N ASP A 145 -14.78 9.88 -6.36
CA ASP A 145 -15.08 11.20 -5.81
C ASP A 145 -14.43 11.43 -4.46
N LEU A 146 -14.47 10.42 -3.58
CA LEU A 146 -13.76 10.41 -2.30
C LEU A 146 -12.25 10.57 -2.53
N LEU A 147 -11.65 9.75 -3.38
CA LEU A 147 -10.22 9.80 -3.71
C LEU A 147 -9.83 11.16 -4.32
N ALA A 148 -10.63 11.71 -5.22
CA ALA A 148 -10.35 13.01 -5.80
C ALA A 148 -10.41 14.13 -4.75
N ARG A 149 -11.37 14.09 -3.80
CA ARG A 149 -11.41 15.04 -2.67
C ARG A 149 -10.17 14.91 -1.80
N PHE A 150 -9.79 13.68 -1.46
CA PHE A 150 -8.59 13.37 -0.68
C PHE A 150 -7.34 13.95 -1.33
N TYR A 151 -7.01 13.59 -2.58
CA TYR A 151 -5.79 14.09 -3.25
C TYR A 151 -5.76 15.60 -3.52
N ARG A 152 -6.93 16.27 -3.57
CA ARG A 152 -6.96 17.73 -3.68
C ARG A 152 -6.52 18.40 -2.36
N ARG A 153 -6.94 17.84 -1.22
CA ARG A 153 -6.63 18.34 0.13
C ARG A 153 -5.29 17.85 0.66
N ALA A 154 -4.81 16.70 0.18
CA ALA A 154 -3.56 16.09 0.62
C ALA A 154 -2.36 17.07 0.51
N PRO A 155 -1.51 17.14 1.55
CA PRO A 155 -0.29 17.94 1.52
C PRO A 155 0.59 17.63 0.31
N ARG A 156 1.19 18.66 -0.29
CA ARG A 156 2.14 18.49 -1.40
C ARG A 156 3.51 18.11 -0.84
N VAL A 157 4.07 17.01 -1.32
CA VAL A 157 5.41 16.58 -0.89
C VAL A 157 6.46 17.37 -1.67
N ARG A 158 7.36 18.04 -0.96
CA ARG A 158 8.46 18.78 -1.56
C ARG A 158 9.57 17.81 -1.96
N MET A 159 9.92 17.81 -3.24
CA MET A 159 11.05 17.06 -3.78
C MET A 159 11.55 17.73 -5.07
N THR A 160 12.82 17.49 -5.42
CA THR A 160 13.36 17.97 -6.69
C THR A 160 12.97 17.03 -7.83
N PRO A 161 12.78 17.53 -9.06
CA PRO A 161 12.56 16.69 -10.23
C PRO A 161 13.66 15.64 -10.44
N GLU A 162 14.89 15.97 -10.08
CA GLU A 162 16.09 15.13 -10.17
C GLU A 162 16.01 13.98 -9.16
N ALA A 163 15.68 14.26 -7.90
CA ALA A 163 15.51 13.23 -6.87
C ALA A 163 14.39 12.25 -7.24
N TYR A 164 13.26 12.75 -7.75
CA TYR A 164 12.15 11.93 -8.21
C TYR A 164 12.59 11.00 -9.37
N LEU A 165 13.30 11.55 -10.37
CA LEU A 165 13.79 10.73 -11.49
C LEU A 165 14.84 9.71 -11.04
N ALA A 166 15.74 10.07 -10.11
CA ALA A 166 16.73 9.15 -9.57
C ALA A 166 16.07 7.98 -8.83
N GLU A 167 14.96 8.22 -8.13
CA GLU A 167 14.17 7.16 -7.49
C GLU A 167 13.57 6.18 -8.50
N TRP A 168 13.08 6.66 -9.64
CA TRP A 168 12.63 5.79 -10.73
C TRP A 168 13.74 4.85 -11.22
N TRP A 169 14.96 5.37 -11.46
CA TRP A 169 16.10 4.56 -11.85
C TRP A 169 16.48 3.53 -10.79
N ARG A 170 16.56 3.93 -9.52
CA ARG A 170 16.88 3.03 -8.39
C ARG A 170 15.83 1.92 -8.25
N ASN A 171 14.55 2.27 -8.35
CA ASN A 171 13.46 1.30 -8.20
C ASN A 171 13.45 0.27 -9.34
N ILE A 172 13.69 0.69 -10.58
CA ILE A 172 13.85 -0.25 -11.70
C ILE A 172 15.07 -1.15 -11.47
N ALA A 173 16.23 -0.58 -11.16
CA ALA A 173 17.45 -1.35 -10.92
C ALA A 173 17.25 -2.40 -9.81
N TYR A 174 16.67 -2.00 -8.69
CA TYR A 174 16.38 -2.90 -7.58
C TYR A 174 15.37 -3.98 -7.93
N ASN A 175 14.31 -3.62 -8.67
CA ASN A 175 13.31 -4.58 -9.13
C ASN A 175 13.96 -5.72 -9.92
N TYR A 176 14.78 -5.38 -10.91
CA TYR A 176 15.43 -6.38 -11.76
C TYR A 176 16.60 -7.10 -11.10
N ARG A 177 17.26 -6.51 -10.10
CA ARG A 177 18.27 -7.21 -9.30
C ARG A 177 17.70 -8.46 -8.63
N VAL A 178 16.44 -8.39 -8.17
CA VAL A 178 15.77 -9.55 -7.55
C VAL A 178 15.15 -10.43 -8.62
N LEU A 179 14.33 -9.86 -9.52
CA LEU A 179 13.55 -10.63 -10.51
C LEU A 179 14.41 -11.43 -11.49
N ALA A 180 15.63 -10.97 -11.80
CA ALA A 180 16.52 -11.64 -12.75
C ALA A 180 17.35 -12.78 -12.13
N ARG A 181 17.18 -13.10 -10.85
CA ARG A 181 17.87 -14.24 -10.21
C ARG A 181 17.41 -15.56 -10.88
N PRO A 182 18.32 -16.36 -11.48
CA PRO A 182 17.95 -17.60 -12.15
C PRO A 182 17.21 -18.58 -11.25
N SER A 183 17.57 -18.63 -9.96
CA SER A 183 16.94 -19.49 -8.94
C SER A 183 15.44 -19.24 -8.74
N LEU A 184 14.92 -18.08 -9.17
CA LEU A 184 13.50 -17.74 -9.04
C LEU A 184 12.64 -18.21 -10.23
N GLY A 185 13.25 -18.76 -11.29
CA GLY A 185 12.52 -19.40 -12.40
C GLY A 185 11.52 -18.50 -13.14
N LEU A 186 11.81 -17.20 -13.23
CA LEU A 186 11.02 -16.23 -13.97
C LEU A 186 11.50 -16.09 -15.43
N PRO A 187 10.61 -15.79 -16.39
CA PRO A 187 10.95 -15.77 -17.82
C PRO A 187 11.88 -14.59 -18.17
N ALA A 188 13.18 -14.89 -18.30
CA ALA A 188 14.24 -13.89 -18.52
C ALA A 188 14.00 -13.00 -19.74
N GLY A 189 13.52 -13.56 -20.86
CA GLY A 189 13.21 -12.80 -22.07
C GLY A 189 12.12 -11.74 -21.87
N GLN A 190 11.04 -12.10 -21.15
CA GLN A 190 9.98 -11.15 -20.82
C GLN A 190 10.49 -10.05 -19.89
N LEU A 191 11.27 -10.40 -18.86
CA LEU A 191 11.87 -9.44 -17.95
C LEU A 191 12.79 -8.46 -18.68
N SER A 192 13.65 -8.96 -19.56
CA SER A 192 14.57 -8.15 -20.37
C SER A 192 13.80 -7.17 -21.26
N PHE A 193 12.76 -7.65 -21.95
CA PHE A 193 11.91 -6.80 -22.77
C PHE A 193 11.25 -5.68 -21.94
N ILE A 194 10.58 -6.02 -20.84
CA ILE A 194 9.93 -5.02 -19.97
C ILE A 194 10.96 -4.00 -19.47
N LYS A 195 12.13 -4.45 -18.98
CA LYS A 195 13.20 -3.60 -18.50
C LYS A 195 13.65 -2.62 -19.58
N SER A 196 13.92 -3.11 -20.79
CA SER A 196 14.40 -2.29 -21.90
C SER A 196 13.42 -1.15 -22.25
N VAL A 197 12.11 -1.43 -22.24
CA VAL A 197 11.07 -0.44 -22.53
C VAL A 197 10.95 0.57 -21.39
N GLN A 198 11.01 0.14 -20.13
CA GLN A 198 11.01 1.05 -18.97
C GLN A 198 12.22 1.99 -18.98
N LEU A 199 13.43 1.48 -19.22
CA LEU A 199 14.65 2.30 -19.29
C LEU A 199 14.59 3.26 -20.48
N ARG A 200 14.08 2.82 -21.64
CA ARG A 200 13.88 3.69 -22.80
C ARG A 200 12.85 4.79 -22.53
N PHE A 201 11.76 4.48 -21.83
CA PHE A 201 10.81 5.50 -21.37
C PHE A 201 11.51 6.54 -20.50
N LEU A 202 12.31 6.12 -19.49
CA LEU A 202 13.01 7.08 -18.64
C LEU A 202 13.96 7.98 -19.44
N ARG A 203 14.73 7.42 -20.39
CA ARG A 203 15.62 8.22 -21.26
C ARG A 203 14.85 9.23 -22.11
N GLN A 204 13.78 8.79 -22.78
CA GLN A 204 13.06 9.62 -23.75
C GLN A 204 12.02 10.56 -23.11
N ARG A 205 11.51 10.22 -21.92
CA ARG A 205 10.36 10.88 -21.27
C ARG A 205 10.65 11.37 -19.85
N ALA A 206 11.91 11.39 -19.41
CA ALA A 206 12.34 11.96 -18.12
C ALA A 206 11.68 13.33 -17.84
N ASN A 207 11.68 14.23 -18.83
CA ASN A 207 11.08 15.56 -18.68
C ASN A 207 9.58 15.53 -18.38
N SER A 208 8.85 14.49 -18.83
CA SER A 208 7.42 14.33 -18.52
C SER A 208 7.20 13.94 -17.06
N LEU A 209 8.05 13.07 -16.50
CA LEU A 209 8.05 12.76 -15.06
C LEU A 209 8.47 13.98 -14.23
N LYS A 210 9.57 14.66 -14.60
CA LYS A 210 10.02 15.89 -13.95
C LYS A 210 8.92 16.97 -13.94
N LYS A 211 8.13 17.07 -15.01
CA LYS A 211 7.00 18.01 -15.09
C LYS A 211 5.90 17.70 -14.07
N ARG A 212 5.71 16.45 -13.65
CA ARG A 212 4.78 16.09 -12.56
C ARG A 212 5.19 16.77 -11.26
N VAL A 213 6.48 16.69 -10.91
CA VAL A 213 7.05 17.33 -9.71
C VAL A 213 6.95 18.84 -9.81
N ARG A 214 7.34 19.45 -10.94
CA ARG A 214 7.24 20.90 -11.16
C ARG A 214 5.81 21.43 -11.03
N ARG A 215 4.81 20.61 -11.38
CA ARG A 215 3.38 20.92 -11.22
C ARG A 215 2.82 20.61 -9.83
N ARG A 216 3.68 20.29 -8.85
CA ARG A 216 3.28 19.89 -7.48
C ARG A 216 2.27 18.73 -7.48
N ALA A 217 2.44 17.78 -8.40
CA ALA A 217 1.54 16.63 -8.52
C ALA A 217 1.76 15.56 -7.44
N ILE A 218 2.92 15.57 -6.77
CA ILE A 218 3.25 14.60 -5.72
C ILE A 218 2.63 15.03 -4.40
N VAL A 219 1.90 14.13 -3.77
CA VAL A 219 1.13 14.36 -2.54
C VAL A 219 1.44 13.31 -1.49
N ASP A 220 1.10 13.59 -0.24
CA ASP A 220 1.01 12.58 0.81
C ASP A 220 -0.28 11.78 0.61
N GLY A 221 -0.22 10.72 -0.19
CA GLY A 221 -1.35 9.86 -0.55
C GLY A 221 -1.54 8.68 0.41
N HIS A 222 -2.14 7.59 -0.09
CA HIS A 222 -2.38 6.40 0.73
C HIS A 222 -1.09 5.58 0.94
N GLY A 223 -0.25 5.49 -0.09
CA GLY A 223 0.99 4.71 -0.14
C GLY A 223 0.81 3.23 -0.47
N ASP A 224 -0.40 2.70 -0.38
CA ASP A 224 -0.69 1.26 -0.54
C ASP A 224 -2.18 0.96 -0.81
N LEU A 225 -2.79 1.72 -1.72
CA LEU A 225 -4.23 1.63 -2.00
C LEU A 225 -4.57 0.33 -2.75
N ARG A 226 -5.27 -0.60 -2.09
CA ARG A 226 -5.67 -1.90 -2.66
C ARG A 226 -7.17 -2.20 -2.48
N PRO A 227 -7.74 -3.11 -3.29
CA PRO A 227 -9.18 -3.44 -3.22
C PRO A 227 -9.65 -3.94 -1.85
N GLU A 228 -8.81 -4.70 -1.13
CA GLU A 228 -9.10 -5.20 0.22
C GLU A 228 -9.09 -4.11 1.29
N HIS A 229 -8.62 -2.90 0.97
CA HIS A 229 -8.59 -1.74 1.87
C HIS A 229 -9.79 -0.80 1.68
N ILE A 230 -10.67 -1.10 0.73
CA ILE A 230 -11.76 -0.21 0.31
C ILE A 230 -13.09 -0.88 0.61
N TRP A 231 -13.91 -0.27 1.46
CA TRP A 231 -15.28 -0.69 1.76
C TRP A 231 -16.26 0.16 0.96
N LEU A 232 -17.10 -0.51 0.16
CA LEU A 232 -18.07 0.12 -0.75
C LEU A 232 -19.43 0.40 -0.11
N SER A 233 -19.58 0.21 1.21
CA SER A 233 -20.75 0.67 1.94
C SER A 233 -20.85 2.19 1.90
N GLU A 234 -22.02 2.73 2.27
CA GLU A 234 -22.19 4.17 2.40
C GLU A 234 -21.98 4.61 3.87
N PRO A 235 -21.16 5.64 4.15
CA PRO A 235 -20.16 6.22 3.25
C PRO A 235 -19.02 5.24 2.89
N VAL A 236 -18.41 5.43 1.71
CA VAL A 236 -17.22 4.67 1.29
C VAL A 236 -16.09 4.92 2.29
N ARG A 237 -15.43 3.84 2.73
CA ARG A 237 -14.32 3.90 3.70
C ARG A 237 -13.07 3.31 3.07
N ILE A 238 -11.92 3.95 3.33
CA ILE A 238 -10.62 3.43 2.91
C ILE A 238 -9.71 3.41 4.14
N ILE A 239 -9.13 2.24 4.42
CA ILE A 239 -8.32 1.98 5.61
C ILE A 239 -6.89 1.58 5.24
N ASP A 240 -6.01 1.42 6.23
CA ASP A 240 -4.64 0.93 6.07
C ASP A 240 -3.74 1.85 5.20
N ARG A 241 -3.97 3.17 5.28
CA ARG A 241 -3.02 4.18 4.82
C ARG A 241 -1.72 4.04 5.60
N LEU A 242 -0.62 3.93 4.87
CA LEU A 242 0.69 3.54 5.38
C LEU A 242 1.23 4.56 6.39
N GLU A 243 1.31 4.22 7.67
CA GLU A 243 1.63 5.19 8.74
C GLU A 243 3.13 5.45 8.92
N PHE A 244 3.97 4.46 8.61
CA PHE A 244 5.34 4.41 9.09
C PHE A 244 6.41 4.95 8.13
N ASN A 245 6.09 5.14 6.85
CA ASN A 245 7.05 5.61 5.86
C ASN A 245 6.45 6.69 4.95
N PRO A 246 6.66 7.98 5.27
CA PRO A 246 6.16 9.09 4.46
C PRO A 246 6.68 9.08 3.02
N ARG A 247 7.85 8.48 2.74
CA ARG A 247 8.36 8.37 1.36
C ARG A 247 7.51 7.43 0.51
N LEU A 248 7.00 6.34 1.10
CA LEU A 248 6.09 5.43 0.40
C LEU A 248 4.71 6.05 0.14
N ARG A 249 4.27 6.97 1.01
CA ARG A 249 3.06 7.79 0.78
C ARG A 249 3.27 8.95 -0.20
N ALA A 250 4.51 9.34 -0.52
CA ALA A 250 4.80 10.41 -1.45
C ALA A 250 4.53 9.96 -2.90
N VAL A 251 3.28 10.09 -3.34
CA VAL A 251 2.80 9.51 -4.59
C VAL A 251 2.24 10.56 -5.54
N ASP A 252 2.30 10.23 -6.83
CA ASP A 252 1.41 10.83 -7.79
C ASP A 252 0.02 10.18 -7.68
N PRO A 253 -1.09 10.91 -7.58
CA PRO A 253 -2.43 10.30 -7.51
C PRO A 253 -2.70 9.30 -8.63
N PHE A 254 -2.20 9.55 -9.85
CA PHE A 254 -2.41 8.63 -10.97
C PHE A 254 -1.48 7.41 -10.93
N ASP A 255 -0.37 7.46 -10.19
CA ASP A 255 0.45 6.28 -9.88
C ASP A 255 -0.25 5.40 -8.85
N GLU A 256 -0.88 6.00 -7.84
CA GLU A 256 -1.69 5.27 -6.86
C GLU A 256 -2.95 4.65 -7.50
N ILE A 257 -3.64 5.36 -8.40
CA ILE A 257 -4.74 4.78 -9.20
C ILE A 257 -4.23 3.70 -10.17
N ALA A 258 -3.03 3.84 -10.72
CA ALA A 258 -2.42 2.78 -11.52
C ALA A 258 -2.17 1.52 -10.69
N PHE A 259 -1.75 1.69 -9.43
CA PHE A 259 -1.58 0.58 -8.50
C PHE A 259 -2.91 -0.12 -8.19
N LEU A 260 -3.94 0.62 -7.78
CA LEU A 260 -5.27 0.06 -7.55
C LEU A 260 -5.80 -0.67 -8.81
N ALA A 261 -5.59 -0.08 -9.99
CA ALA A 261 -6.04 -0.66 -11.25
C ALA A 261 -5.37 -2.00 -11.59
N ILE A 262 -4.10 -2.22 -11.24
CA ILE A 262 -3.46 -3.52 -11.46
C ILE A 262 -3.92 -4.57 -10.45
N GLU A 263 -4.23 -4.17 -9.21
CA GLU A 263 -4.78 -5.09 -8.22
C GLU A 263 -6.20 -5.52 -8.61
N CYS A 264 -7.06 -4.59 -9.09
CA CYS A 264 -8.37 -4.95 -9.63
C CYS A 264 -8.26 -5.84 -10.89
N GLU A 265 -7.30 -5.59 -11.78
CA GLU A 265 -7.09 -6.44 -12.97
C GLU A 265 -6.60 -7.85 -12.59
N ARG A 266 -5.78 -7.98 -11.54
CA ARG A 266 -5.39 -9.30 -10.99
C ARG A 266 -6.61 -10.10 -10.55
N LEU A 267 -7.61 -9.43 -9.99
CA LEU A 267 -8.89 -10.02 -9.59
C LEU A 267 -9.87 -10.23 -10.77
N GLY A 268 -9.45 -9.96 -12.01
CA GLY A 268 -10.27 -10.15 -13.21
C GLY A 268 -11.13 -8.94 -13.60
N ALA A 269 -11.07 -7.83 -12.87
CA ALA A 269 -11.93 -6.66 -13.09
C ALA A 269 -11.15 -5.43 -13.56
N ARG A 270 -10.47 -5.56 -14.72
CA ARG A 270 -9.72 -4.46 -15.36
C ARG A 270 -10.54 -3.18 -15.54
N TRP A 271 -11.82 -3.32 -15.88
CA TRP A 271 -12.74 -2.22 -16.12
C TRP A 271 -12.92 -1.30 -14.89
N VAL A 272 -12.76 -1.83 -13.66
CA VAL A 272 -12.85 -1.06 -12.41
C VAL A 272 -11.80 0.03 -12.37
N GLY A 273 -10.53 -0.33 -12.61
CA GLY A 273 -9.43 0.62 -12.65
C GLY A 273 -9.57 1.65 -13.77
N GLU A 274 -10.07 1.22 -14.94
CA GLU A 274 -10.32 2.11 -16.08
C GLU A 274 -11.44 3.13 -15.80
N ARG A 275 -12.51 2.72 -15.12
CA ARG A 275 -13.61 3.61 -14.70
C ARG A 275 -13.12 4.63 -13.68
N ILE A 276 -12.46 4.19 -12.61
CA ILE A 276 -11.91 5.08 -11.59
C ILE A 276 -10.95 6.08 -12.25
N ARG A 277 -10.01 5.61 -13.08
CA ARG A 277 -9.10 6.49 -13.82
C ARG A 277 -9.83 7.52 -14.65
N ARG A 278 -10.86 7.12 -15.41
CA ARG A 278 -11.63 8.03 -16.29
C ARG A 278 -12.26 9.14 -15.46
N ARG A 279 -12.91 8.81 -14.35
CA ARG A 279 -13.54 9.78 -13.47
C ARG A 279 -12.53 10.70 -12.78
N MET A 280 -11.41 10.14 -12.32
CA MET A 280 -10.30 10.89 -11.72
C MET A 280 -9.69 11.92 -12.68
N ARG A 281 -9.57 11.62 -13.97
CA ARG A 281 -9.08 12.56 -14.99
C ARG A 281 -9.93 13.82 -15.11
N GLY A 282 -11.25 13.72 -14.88
CA GLY A 282 -12.15 14.88 -14.87
C GLY A 282 -12.11 15.69 -13.58
N LYS A 283 -11.56 15.14 -12.50
CA LYS A 283 -11.64 15.73 -11.14
C LYS A 283 -10.30 16.24 -10.58
N LEU A 284 -9.19 15.81 -11.17
CA LEU A 284 -7.85 16.24 -10.79
C LEU A 284 -7.20 17.09 -11.88
N ARG A 285 -6.43 18.10 -11.45
CA ARG A 285 -5.68 18.96 -12.35
C ARG A 285 -4.55 18.17 -13.02
N HIS A 286 -4.28 18.50 -14.27
CA HIS A 286 -3.16 17.97 -15.05
C HIS A 286 -3.10 16.42 -15.07
N PRO A 287 -4.10 15.70 -15.59
CA PRO A 287 -3.97 14.26 -15.76
C PRO A 287 -2.73 13.91 -16.60
N PRO A 288 -1.99 12.84 -16.27
CA PRO A 288 -0.84 12.43 -17.05
C PRO A 288 -1.28 11.96 -18.45
N PRO A 289 -0.38 12.06 -19.45
CA PRO A 289 -0.59 11.41 -20.74
C PRO A 289 -0.55 9.88 -20.57
N GLU A 290 -1.10 9.15 -21.55
CA GLU A 290 -1.26 7.70 -21.50
C GLU A 290 0.07 6.99 -21.23
N GLU A 291 1.17 7.43 -21.84
CA GLU A 291 2.48 6.79 -21.66
C GLU A 291 2.97 6.84 -20.20
N ILE A 292 2.71 7.93 -19.46
CA ILE A 292 3.10 8.00 -18.04
C ILE A 292 2.26 7.03 -17.23
N PHE A 293 0.95 6.96 -17.49
CA PHE A 293 0.07 6.04 -16.78
C PHE A 293 0.40 4.57 -17.05
N LEU A 294 0.74 4.23 -18.29
CA LEU A 294 1.23 2.89 -18.65
C LEU A 294 2.55 2.56 -17.94
N THR A 295 3.46 3.54 -17.82
CA THR A 295 4.69 3.36 -17.04
C THR A 295 4.40 3.14 -15.56
N TYR A 296 3.46 3.89 -14.95
CA TYR A 296 3.03 3.66 -13.57
C TYR A 296 2.51 2.24 -13.38
N ARG A 297 1.57 1.80 -14.22
CA ARG A 297 1.02 0.44 -14.16
C ARG A 297 2.09 -0.63 -14.32
N CYS A 298 2.96 -0.49 -15.32
CA CYS A 298 4.07 -1.41 -15.57
C CYS A 298 5.01 -1.48 -14.35
N GLN A 299 5.40 -0.33 -13.78
CA GLN A 299 6.27 -0.27 -12.61
C GLN A 299 5.62 -0.91 -11.37
N ARG A 300 4.34 -0.65 -11.13
CA ARG A 300 3.59 -1.24 -10.01
C ARG A 300 3.44 -2.75 -10.19
N ALA A 301 3.21 -3.23 -11.42
CA ALA A 301 3.09 -4.65 -11.70
C ALA A 301 4.45 -5.36 -11.51
N ILE A 302 5.55 -4.78 -11.98
CA ILE A 302 6.91 -5.29 -11.73
C ILE A 302 7.25 -5.29 -10.23
N LEU A 303 6.88 -4.22 -9.51
CA LEU A 303 7.04 -4.16 -8.05
C LEU A 303 6.29 -5.31 -7.36
N ARG A 304 5.03 -5.55 -7.73
CA ARG A 304 4.23 -6.64 -7.15
C ARG A 304 4.73 -8.02 -7.53
N ALA A 305 5.22 -8.20 -8.76
CA ALA A 305 5.91 -9.42 -9.15
C ALA A 305 7.14 -9.67 -8.27
N ARG A 306 7.94 -8.63 -8.00
CA ARG A 306 9.10 -8.73 -7.10
C ARG A 306 8.68 -9.08 -5.69
N LEU A 307 7.72 -8.34 -5.12
CA LEU A 307 7.29 -8.57 -3.74
C LEU A 307 6.71 -9.99 -3.57
N ALA A 308 5.94 -10.47 -4.54
CA ALA A 308 5.45 -11.84 -4.53
C ALA A 308 6.60 -12.85 -4.53
N ILE A 309 7.50 -12.80 -5.52
CA ILE A 309 8.57 -13.81 -5.65
C ILE A 309 9.61 -13.74 -4.54
N ALA A 310 9.78 -12.56 -3.90
CA ALA A 310 10.75 -12.36 -2.83
C ALA A 310 10.43 -13.18 -1.57
N HIS A 311 9.19 -13.65 -1.38
CA HIS A 311 8.87 -14.57 -0.30
C HIS A 311 9.71 -15.85 -0.38
N LEU A 312 10.08 -16.31 -1.59
CA LEU A 312 10.97 -17.47 -1.77
C LEU A 312 12.42 -17.23 -1.32
N LEU A 313 12.76 -16.02 -0.92
CA LEU A 313 14.06 -15.67 -0.35
C LEU A 313 14.03 -15.63 1.18
N GLU A 314 12.86 -15.81 1.79
CA GLU A 314 12.73 -15.95 3.24
C GLU A 314 13.27 -17.33 3.67
N PRO A 315 13.83 -17.46 4.90
CA PRO A 315 14.33 -18.75 5.38
C PRO A 315 13.27 -19.85 5.42
N ASP A 316 12.03 -19.50 5.74
CA ASP A 316 10.87 -20.40 5.78
C ASP A 316 9.68 -19.75 5.03
N PRO A 317 9.62 -19.88 3.69
CA PRO A 317 8.60 -19.24 2.89
C PRO A 317 7.23 -19.88 3.11
N ARG A 318 6.27 -19.12 3.66
CA ARG A 318 4.88 -19.59 3.77
C ARG A 318 4.27 -19.82 2.37
N THR A 319 3.70 -21.00 2.08
CA THR A 319 3.06 -21.35 0.79
C THR A 319 3.95 -21.09 -0.46
N PRO A 320 5.13 -21.70 -0.56
CA PRO A 320 6.12 -21.39 -1.59
C PRO A 320 5.59 -21.57 -3.03
N GLU A 321 4.72 -22.55 -3.26
CA GLU A 321 4.11 -22.85 -4.56
C GLU A 321 3.20 -21.74 -5.11
N LYS A 322 2.64 -20.90 -4.22
CA LYS A 322 1.76 -19.79 -4.58
C LYS A 322 2.52 -18.65 -5.24
N TRP A 323 3.72 -18.32 -4.75
CA TRP A 323 4.40 -17.08 -5.09
C TRP A 323 4.84 -16.96 -6.56
N PRO A 324 5.36 -18.02 -7.22
CA PRO A 324 5.63 -17.99 -8.65
C PRO A 324 4.39 -17.70 -9.49
N ARG A 325 3.23 -18.27 -9.12
CA ARG A 325 1.97 -18.07 -9.84
C ARG A 325 1.51 -16.61 -9.74
N VAL A 326 1.58 -16.03 -8.54
CA VAL A 326 1.26 -14.62 -8.30
C VAL A 326 2.23 -13.70 -9.06
N ALA A 327 3.53 -13.96 -8.98
CA ALA A 327 4.54 -13.16 -9.68
C ALA A 327 4.33 -13.18 -11.21
N ARG A 328 4.12 -14.37 -11.79
CA ARG A 328 3.81 -14.52 -13.22
C ARG A 328 2.52 -13.82 -13.62
N HIS A 329 1.52 -13.76 -12.74
CA HIS A 329 0.30 -13.00 -13.01
C HIS A 329 0.58 -11.52 -13.19
N TYR A 330 1.35 -10.90 -12.28
CA TYR A 330 1.75 -9.51 -12.43
C TYR A 330 2.66 -9.28 -13.63
N LEU A 331 3.56 -10.23 -13.96
CA LEU A 331 4.37 -10.14 -15.19
C LEU A 331 3.51 -10.11 -16.45
N ARG A 332 2.41 -10.87 -16.51
CA ARG A 332 1.46 -10.81 -17.64
C ARG A 332 0.81 -9.43 -17.78
N ILE A 333 0.41 -8.81 -16.67
CA ILE A 333 -0.12 -7.44 -16.66
C ILE A 333 0.95 -6.45 -17.15
N ALA A 334 2.17 -6.54 -16.59
CA ALA A 334 3.30 -5.70 -16.96
C ALA A 334 3.64 -5.83 -18.44
N LEU A 335 3.65 -7.04 -18.99
CA LEU A 335 3.95 -7.31 -20.40
C LEU A 335 2.91 -6.66 -21.32
N ARG A 336 1.62 -6.81 -21.01
CA ARG A 336 0.52 -6.19 -21.78
C ARG A 336 0.66 -4.67 -21.84
N ASP A 337 0.92 -4.04 -20.69
CA ASP A 337 1.09 -2.59 -20.63
C ASP A 337 2.41 -2.13 -21.29
N THR A 338 3.45 -2.95 -21.22
CA THR A 338 4.74 -2.72 -21.90
C THR A 338 4.60 -2.72 -23.42
N VAL A 339 3.85 -3.66 -23.99
CA VAL A 339 3.58 -3.69 -25.45
C VAL A 339 2.83 -2.45 -25.90
N ARG A 340 1.89 -1.95 -25.09
CA ARG A 340 1.18 -0.68 -25.37
C ARG A 340 2.14 0.51 -25.26
N LEU A 341 2.98 0.54 -24.23
CA LEU A 341 3.97 1.59 -24.01
C LEU A 341 5.02 1.64 -25.13
N ASP A 342 5.54 0.50 -25.57
CA ASP A 342 6.49 0.39 -26.69
C ASP A 342 5.91 0.99 -27.97
N ARG A 343 4.65 0.66 -28.31
CA ARG A 343 3.94 1.27 -29.44
C ARG A 343 3.80 2.78 -29.29
N CYS A 344 3.43 3.28 -28.10
CA CYS A 344 3.33 4.73 -27.84
C CYS A 344 4.67 5.45 -28.03
N LEU A 345 5.78 4.84 -27.58
CA LEU A 345 7.12 5.40 -27.72
C LEU A 345 7.58 5.40 -29.19
N LYS A 346 7.38 4.29 -29.92
CA LYS A 346 7.72 4.16 -31.34
C LYS A 346 6.95 5.15 -32.23
N LYS A 347 5.63 5.25 -32.06
CA LYS A 347 4.79 6.19 -32.84
C LYS A 347 5.27 7.64 -32.70
N ARG A 348 5.69 8.04 -31.49
CA ARG A 348 6.22 9.38 -31.25
C ARG A 348 7.64 9.60 -31.77
N ALA A 349 8.48 8.56 -31.79
CA ALA A 349 9.80 8.64 -32.40
C ALA A 349 9.66 8.85 -33.93
N GLY A 350 8.76 8.11 -34.58
CA GLY A 350 8.43 8.30 -36.00
C GLY A 350 7.91 9.71 -36.30
N LEU A 351 6.97 10.22 -35.51
CA LEU A 351 6.47 11.61 -35.65
C LEU A 351 7.53 12.70 -35.44
N ARG A 352 8.64 12.41 -34.74
CA ARG A 352 9.76 13.34 -34.59
C ARG A 352 10.73 13.26 -35.77
N ALA A 353 10.89 12.10 -36.39
CA ALA A 353 11.71 11.92 -37.58
C ALA A 353 11.07 12.55 -38.84
N THR A 354 9.74 12.64 -38.90
CA THR A 354 9.00 13.18 -40.04
C THR A 354 8.72 14.69 -39.98
N ARG A 355 9.16 15.40 -38.93
CA ARG A 355 9.14 16.88 -38.94
C ARG A 355 10.45 17.37 -39.57
N PRO A 356 10.43 18.00 -40.76
CA PRO A 356 11.61 18.69 -41.27
C PRO A 356 12.03 19.72 -40.23
N ARG A 357 13.34 19.89 -40.01
CA ARG A 357 13.84 21.10 -39.39
C ARG A 357 13.43 22.24 -40.31
N ALA A 358 12.37 22.96 -39.98
CA ALA A 358 12.10 24.25 -40.58
C ALA A 358 13.26 25.16 -40.16
N GLY A 359 14.27 25.24 -41.02
CA GLY A 359 15.22 26.32 -40.99
C GLY A 359 14.55 27.53 -41.62
N VAL A 360 14.44 28.61 -40.84
CA VAL A 360 15.06 29.91 -41.12
C VAL A 360 15.54 30.46 -39.78
#